data_AF-A0A1Z5K249-F1
#
_entry.id   AF-A0A1Z5K249-F1
#
_cell.length_a   1.000
_cell.length_b   1.000
_cell.length_c   1.000
_cell.angle_alpha   90.00
_cell.angle_beta   90.00
_cell.angle_gamma   90.00
#
_symmetry.space_group_name_H-M   'P 1'
#
loop_
_entity.id
_entity.type
_entity.pdbx_description
1 polymer ?
#
loop_
_entity_poly.entity_id
_entity_poly.type
_entity_poly.pdbx_seq_one_letter_code
_entity_poly.pdbx_strand_id
1 'polypeptide(L)'
;MILSRKPLFAFTILFVTSCCLWSFTEDIRNLAEDPANTEANERNTTKIEAHNTTTEIIIQLSGQFGNHISKIAAGVAVAIELEARGRHTTLTLLRPRRGHSGEQTAALLQECFPSLRNVSFDNNHPNLVPKPLSWNQESPGDFDDAMNEIVKSKTSSVLVDYLSGLDLIGDRHYKALRRFFTIDCCSSESRPYRTVFHYRNFEREMPRRGKQKGYEEISAQFVNELLHDNNDSTPILIVTPYAPDVKSYVDVLQNQGKVVHVLANSTPLQDFCMLLSATETIIGVARSTFFLWAGLLGNAPQVRAYSIDSEWKRQSNSPVYDHYNWTDPELKGRFHFELYHLLSSR
;
A
#
# COMPACT_ATOMS: atom_id res chain seq x y z
N MET A 1 -63.83 -9.18 -20.91
CA MET A 1 -62.91 -10.12 -20.23
C MET A 1 -61.51 -9.90 -20.79
N ILE A 2 -60.68 -9.13 -20.10
CA ILE A 2 -59.28 -8.87 -20.46
C ILE A 2 -58.44 -9.48 -19.35
N LEU A 3 -57.75 -10.59 -19.65
CA LEU A 3 -56.85 -11.30 -18.74
C LEU A 3 -55.49 -10.57 -18.73
N SER A 4 -55.24 -9.84 -17.65
CA SER A 4 -53.94 -9.25 -17.33
C SER A 4 -53.03 -10.31 -16.72
N ARG A 5 -51.95 -10.68 -17.43
CA ARG A 5 -50.88 -11.55 -16.92
C ARG A 5 -49.85 -10.70 -16.18
N LYS A 6 -49.63 -10.99 -14.90
CA LYS A 6 -48.45 -10.54 -14.14
C LYS A 6 -47.26 -11.47 -14.46
N PRO A 7 -46.02 -10.96 -14.57
CA PRO A 7 -44.85 -11.82 -14.49
C PRO A 7 -44.39 -11.97 -13.02
N LEU A 8 -44.16 -13.22 -12.63
CA LEU A 8 -43.32 -13.58 -11.49
C LEU A 8 -41.86 -13.26 -11.85
N PHE A 9 -41.22 -12.36 -11.12
CA PHE A 9 -39.77 -12.20 -11.08
C PHE A 9 -39.32 -12.42 -9.64
N ALA A 10 -38.92 -13.64 -9.32
CA ALA A 10 -38.26 -13.98 -8.06
C ALA A 10 -37.52 -15.29 -8.25
N PHE A 11 -36.32 -15.28 -8.84
CA PHE A 11 -35.36 -16.41 -8.74
C PHE A 11 -34.00 -16.09 -9.38
N THR A 12 -33.22 -15.10 -8.87
CA THR A 12 -31.77 -15.04 -9.19
C THR A 12 -30.96 -14.15 -8.23
N ILE A 13 -30.99 -14.39 -6.91
CA ILE A 13 -30.01 -13.76 -6.00
C ILE A 13 -29.57 -14.82 -4.98
N LEU A 14 -28.73 -15.77 -5.41
CA LEU A 14 -28.01 -16.67 -4.49
C LEU A 14 -26.76 -17.33 -5.09
N PHE A 15 -26.41 -17.07 -6.36
CA PHE A 15 -25.21 -17.65 -7.00
C PHE A 15 -24.03 -16.68 -7.18
N VAL A 16 -24.17 -15.39 -6.87
CA VAL A 16 -23.11 -14.40 -7.13
C VAL A 16 -22.04 -14.36 -6.04
N THR A 17 -22.35 -14.75 -4.80
CA THR A 17 -21.37 -14.67 -3.69
C THR A 17 -20.38 -15.84 -3.65
N SER A 18 -20.66 -16.96 -4.32
CA SER A 18 -19.76 -18.12 -4.35
C SER A 18 -18.67 -18.02 -5.42
N CYS A 19 -18.91 -17.30 -6.52
CA CYS A 19 -17.91 -17.15 -7.60
C CYS A 19 -16.76 -16.20 -7.23
N CYS A 20 -17.00 -15.17 -6.41
CA CYS A 20 -15.95 -14.21 -6.02
C CYS A 20 -14.86 -14.82 -5.13
N LEU A 21 -15.19 -15.82 -4.31
CA LEU A 21 -14.21 -16.53 -3.47
C LEU A 21 -13.37 -17.54 -4.26
N TRP A 22 -13.94 -18.15 -5.31
CA TRP A 22 -13.22 -19.10 -6.17
C TRP A 22 -12.25 -18.38 -7.12
N SER A 23 -12.67 -17.24 -7.70
CA SER A 23 -11.81 -16.39 -8.53
C SER A 23 -10.54 -15.98 -7.80
N PHE A 24 -10.63 -15.68 -6.50
CA PHE A 24 -9.49 -15.17 -5.74
C PHE A 24 -8.38 -16.21 -5.54
N THR A 25 -8.73 -17.46 -5.21
CA THR A 25 -7.75 -18.55 -5.10
C THR A 25 -7.17 -18.95 -6.45
N GLU A 26 -7.96 -18.82 -7.52
CA GLU A 26 -7.49 -19.08 -8.88
C GLU A 26 -6.54 -17.96 -9.34
N ASP A 27 -6.82 -16.70 -8.99
CA ASP A 27 -5.96 -15.56 -9.29
C ASP A 27 -4.63 -15.62 -8.54
N ILE A 28 -4.59 -15.99 -7.25
CA ILE A 28 -3.31 -16.18 -6.54
C ILE A 28 -2.54 -17.37 -7.12
N ARG A 29 -3.22 -18.48 -7.45
CA ARG A 29 -2.57 -19.63 -8.11
C ARG A 29 -2.00 -19.25 -9.49
N ASN A 30 -2.77 -18.53 -10.30
CA ASN A 30 -2.34 -18.00 -11.60
C ASN A 30 -1.23 -16.94 -11.46
N LEU A 31 -1.11 -16.30 -10.29
CA LEU A 31 -0.01 -15.37 -9.96
C LEU A 31 1.28 -16.08 -9.55
N ALA A 32 1.18 -17.26 -8.94
CA ALA A 32 2.34 -18.09 -8.58
C ALA A 32 2.96 -18.78 -9.82
N GLU A 33 2.17 -18.97 -10.88
CA GLU A 33 2.61 -19.57 -12.14
C GLU A 33 3.06 -18.49 -13.15
N ASP A 34 4.26 -17.93 -12.98
CA ASP A 34 4.91 -17.14 -14.06
C ASP A 34 5.69 -18.08 -15.01
N PRO A 35 5.31 -18.21 -16.30
CA PRO A 35 5.95 -19.15 -17.22
C PRO A 35 7.38 -18.78 -17.65
N ALA A 36 7.91 -17.62 -17.27
CA ALA A 36 9.13 -17.06 -17.85
C ALA A 36 10.47 -17.69 -17.40
N ASN A 37 10.50 -18.64 -16.46
CA ASN A 37 11.76 -19.24 -15.96
C ASN A 37 11.81 -20.78 -16.04
N THR A 38 11.03 -21.40 -16.92
CA THR A 38 11.02 -22.86 -17.07
C THR A 38 12.12 -23.33 -18.04
N GLU A 39 13.38 -22.98 -17.78
CA GLU A 39 14.53 -23.68 -18.38
C GLU A 39 15.04 -24.76 -17.43
N ALA A 40 14.73 -26.00 -17.84
CA ALA A 40 15.15 -27.30 -17.34
C ALA A 40 16.33 -27.32 -16.36
N ASN A 41 16.01 -27.47 -15.08
CA ASN A 41 16.92 -28.08 -14.11
C ASN A 41 16.17 -29.22 -13.42
N GLU A 42 16.26 -30.42 -14.00
CA GLU A 42 15.81 -31.69 -13.40
C GLU A 42 16.67 -32.02 -12.17
N ARG A 43 16.53 -31.25 -11.10
CA ARG A 43 17.01 -31.66 -9.78
C ARG A 43 15.93 -32.51 -9.14
N ASN A 44 16.27 -33.77 -8.88
CA ASN A 44 15.63 -34.72 -7.96
C ASN A 44 14.54 -34.09 -7.08
N THR A 45 13.33 -33.97 -7.63
CA THR A 45 12.14 -33.59 -6.88
C THR A 45 11.71 -34.83 -6.12
N THR A 46 12.25 -34.97 -4.91
CA THR A 46 11.58 -35.76 -3.85
C THR A 46 10.11 -35.35 -3.88
N LYS A 47 9.22 -36.28 -4.21
CA LYS A 47 7.77 -36.12 -4.09
C LYS A 47 7.47 -35.82 -2.62
N ILE A 48 7.41 -34.54 -2.27
CA ILE A 48 6.89 -34.09 -1.00
C ILE A 48 5.38 -34.39 -1.10
N GLU A 49 4.90 -35.35 -0.31
CA GLU A 49 3.46 -35.57 -0.15
C GLU A 49 2.85 -34.26 0.34
N ALA A 50 2.15 -33.57 -0.55
CA ALA A 50 1.46 -32.34 -0.24
C ALA A 50 0.32 -32.68 0.73
N HIS A 51 0.57 -32.51 2.03
CA HIS A 51 -0.51 -32.49 3.00
C HIS A 51 -1.45 -31.34 2.63
N ASN A 52 -2.74 -31.67 2.46
CA ASN A 52 -3.80 -30.74 2.10
C ASN A 52 -4.15 -29.81 3.28
N THR A 53 -3.16 -29.08 3.80
CA THR A 53 -3.27 -28.22 4.96
C THR A 53 -3.45 -26.79 4.48
N THR A 54 -4.65 -26.25 4.66
CA THR A 54 -4.92 -24.82 4.47
C THR A 54 -4.29 -24.02 5.61
N THR A 55 -3.55 -22.98 5.27
CA THR A 55 -2.93 -22.05 6.22
C THR A 55 -3.71 -20.73 6.25
N GLU A 56 -4.27 -20.36 7.40
CA GLU A 56 -4.94 -19.08 7.59
C GLU A 56 -3.93 -17.96 7.88
N ILE A 57 -3.88 -16.95 7.01
CA ILE A 57 -3.03 -15.78 7.19
C ILE A 57 -3.87 -14.67 7.81
N ILE A 58 -3.52 -14.31 9.04
CA ILE A 58 -4.21 -13.31 9.86
C ILE A 58 -3.40 -12.02 9.79
N ILE A 59 -3.99 -10.96 9.24
CA ILE A 59 -3.34 -9.65 9.08
C ILE A 59 -3.85 -8.70 10.15
N GLN A 60 -3.00 -8.34 11.11
CA GLN A 60 -3.38 -7.43 12.19
C GLN A 60 -3.20 -5.98 11.76
N LEU A 61 -4.29 -5.28 11.47
CA LEU A 61 -4.22 -3.88 11.09
C LEU A 61 -3.79 -3.00 12.27
N SER A 62 -2.92 -2.00 12.03
CA SER A 62 -2.65 -0.94 13.00
C SER A 62 -2.07 0.31 12.34
N GLY A 63 -2.26 1.47 12.98
CA GLY A 63 -1.76 2.75 12.50
C GLY A 63 -2.74 3.47 11.57
N GLN A 64 -2.19 4.10 10.52
CA GLN A 64 -2.93 4.90 9.54
C GLN A 64 -3.16 4.11 8.24
N PHE A 65 -3.94 4.66 7.31
CA PHE A 65 -4.32 4.01 6.04
C PHE A 65 -3.16 3.37 5.27
N GLY A 66 -2.04 4.09 5.10
CA GLY A 66 -0.85 3.53 4.41
C GLY A 66 -0.24 2.31 5.12
N ASN A 67 -0.29 2.28 6.46
CA ASN A 67 0.19 1.14 7.23
C ASN A 67 -0.72 -0.07 7.04
N HIS A 68 -2.04 0.15 6.98
CA HIS A 68 -2.97 -0.94 6.71
C HIS A 68 -2.74 -1.55 5.32
N ILE A 69 -2.56 -0.74 4.28
CA ILE A 69 -2.20 -1.22 2.93
C ILE A 69 -0.93 -2.07 3.00
N SER A 70 0.10 -1.58 3.70
CA SER A 70 1.36 -2.31 3.85
C SER A 70 1.18 -3.70 4.46
N LYS A 71 0.38 -3.81 5.52
CA LYS A 71 0.14 -5.09 6.19
C LYS A 71 -0.69 -6.04 5.34
N ILE A 72 -1.68 -5.50 4.61
CA ILE A 72 -2.46 -6.28 3.64
C ILE A 72 -1.52 -6.83 2.57
N ALA A 73 -0.67 -5.99 1.99
CA ALA A 73 0.30 -6.41 0.99
C ALA A 73 1.27 -7.47 1.51
N ALA A 74 1.77 -7.32 2.74
CA ALA A 74 2.61 -8.33 3.38
C ALA A 74 1.88 -9.67 3.56
N GLY A 75 0.62 -9.65 3.98
CA GLY A 75 -0.20 -10.87 4.07
C GLY A 75 -0.44 -11.54 2.72
N VAL A 76 -0.71 -10.75 1.68
CA VAL A 76 -0.87 -11.25 0.31
C VAL A 76 0.43 -11.85 -0.23
N ALA A 77 1.58 -11.23 0.05
CA ALA A 77 2.88 -11.77 -0.33
C ALA A 77 3.17 -13.11 0.35
N VAL A 78 2.90 -13.22 1.66
CA VAL A 78 2.99 -14.50 2.38
C VAL A 78 2.06 -15.55 1.76
N ALA A 79 0.85 -15.16 1.33
CA ALA A 79 -0.08 -16.06 0.66
C ALA A 79 0.50 -16.60 -0.65
N ILE A 80 0.96 -15.71 -1.53
CA ILE A 80 1.59 -16.07 -2.81
C ILE A 80 2.75 -17.03 -2.60
N GLU A 81 3.63 -16.74 -1.64
CA GLU A 81 4.83 -17.52 -1.37
C GLU A 81 4.52 -18.90 -0.78
N LEU A 82 3.52 -19.02 0.09
CA LEU A 82 3.08 -20.31 0.60
C LEU A 82 2.39 -21.13 -0.51
N GLU A 83 1.59 -20.50 -1.36
CA GLU A 83 0.90 -21.16 -2.48
C GLU A 83 1.88 -21.68 -3.54
N ALA A 84 2.91 -20.90 -3.87
CA ALA A 84 4.01 -21.33 -4.74
C ALA A 84 4.77 -22.55 -4.17
N ARG A 85 4.74 -22.76 -2.84
CA ARG A 85 5.31 -23.92 -2.14
C ARG A 85 4.28 -25.05 -1.91
N GLY A 86 3.14 -25.00 -2.59
CA GLY A 86 2.11 -26.05 -2.54
C GLY A 86 1.20 -26.01 -1.31
N ARG A 87 1.13 -24.89 -0.59
CA ARG A 87 0.21 -24.71 0.54
C ARG A 87 -0.95 -23.80 0.18
N HIS A 88 -2.17 -24.30 0.35
CA HIS A 88 -3.37 -23.47 0.24
C HIS A 88 -3.44 -22.42 1.33
N THR A 89 -3.88 -21.21 0.99
CA THR A 89 -4.00 -20.13 1.98
C THR A 89 -5.38 -19.48 1.99
N THR A 90 -5.71 -18.83 3.11
CA THR A 90 -6.88 -17.95 3.23
C THR A 90 -6.48 -16.68 3.97
N LEU A 91 -6.97 -15.52 3.55
CA LEU A 91 -6.67 -14.23 4.16
C LEU A 91 -7.78 -13.77 5.10
N THR A 92 -7.42 -13.45 6.34
CA THR A 92 -8.32 -12.89 7.35
C THR A 92 -7.75 -11.57 7.86
N LEU A 93 -8.57 -10.50 7.84
CA LEU A 93 -8.22 -9.24 8.47
C LEU A 93 -8.60 -9.25 9.94
N LEU A 94 -7.59 -9.01 10.76
CA LEU A 94 -7.73 -8.80 12.17
C LEU A 94 -7.77 -7.31 12.48
N ARG A 95 -8.90 -6.84 13.03
CA ARG A 95 -9.02 -5.48 13.53
C ARG A 95 -8.29 -5.32 14.88
N PRO A 96 -7.54 -4.21 15.08
CA PRO A 96 -6.97 -3.90 16.37
C PRO A 96 -8.06 -3.54 17.38
N ARG A 97 -7.77 -3.74 18.67
CA ARG A 97 -8.63 -3.31 19.78
C ARG A 97 -8.91 -1.80 19.71
N ARG A 98 -10.14 -1.45 20.12
CA ARG A 98 -10.70 -0.12 20.39
C ARG A 98 -9.71 1.04 20.28
N GLY A 99 -9.85 1.81 19.20
CA GLY A 99 -9.19 3.09 18.95
C GLY A 99 -9.83 3.77 17.74
N HIS A 100 -10.35 4.99 17.92
CA HIS A 100 -11.21 5.67 16.93
C HIS A 100 -10.61 5.75 15.50
N SER A 101 -9.30 5.99 15.37
CA SER A 101 -8.67 6.16 14.04
C SER A 101 -8.50 4.85 13.26
N GLY A 102 -8.27 3.74 13.96
CA GLY A 102 -8.09 2.42 13.33
C GLY A 102 -9.40 1.86 12.80
N GLU A 103 -10.50 2.09 13.51
CA GLU A 103 -11.84 1.61 13.14
C GLU A 103 -12.35 2.26 11.85
N GLN A 104 -12.24 3.58 11.73
CA GLN A 104 -12.66 4.31 10.52
C GLN A 104 -11.85 3.87 9.30
N THR A 105 -10.53 3.77 9.45
CA THR A 105 -9.63 3.35 8.38
C THR A 105 -9.90 1.89 7.94
N ALA A 106 -10.18 1.00 8.90
CA ALA A 106 -10.53 -0.38 8.60
C ALA A 106 -11.88 -0.51 7.89
N ALA A 107 -12.87 0.33 8.24
CA ALA A 107 -14.16 0.36 7.55
C ALA A 107 -13.99 0.79 6.08
N LEU A 108 -13.22 1.85 5.81
CA LEU A 108 -12.91 2.30 4.45
C LEU A 108 -12.23 1.20 3.62
N LEU A 109 -11.30 0.46 4.22
CA LEU A 109 -10.63 -0.65 3.52
C LEU A 109 -11.57 -1.84 3.28
N GLN A 110 -12.52 -2.10 4.18
CA GLN A 110 -13.50 -3.16 3.98
C GLN A 110 -14.37 -2.91 2.75
N GLU A 111 -14.68 -1.65 2.47
CA GLU A 111 -15.39 -1.25 1.24
C GLU A 111 -14.58 -1.56 0.00
N CYS A 112 -13.25 -1.38 0.06
CA CYS A 112 -12.33 -1.63 -1.05
C CYS A 112 -11.96 -3.12 -1.21
N PHE A 113 -12.01 -3.90 -0.14
CA PHE A 113 -11.62 -5.32 -0.12
C PHE A 113 -12.74 -6.16 0.52
N PRO A 114 -13.91 -6.29 -0.13
CA PRO A 114 -15.04 -7.02 0.44
C PRO A 114 -14.75 -8.51 0.65
N SER A 115 -13.78 -9.07 -0.09
CA SER A 115 -13.31 -10.46 0.07
C SER A 115 -12.55 -10.70 1.37
N LEU A 116 -11.99 -9.64 1.97
CA LEU A 116 -11.22 -9.77 3.19
C LEU A 116 -12.15 -9.91 4.39
N ARG A 117 -12.12 -11.09 5.03
CA ARG A 117 -12.96 -11.37 6.19
C ARG A 117 -12.51 -10.54 7.37
N ASN A 118 -13.42 -9.77 7.95
CA ASN A 118 -13.14 -8.94 9.10
C ASN A 118 -13.48 -9.64 10.41
N VAL A 119 -12.49 -9.90 11.25
CA VAL A 119 -12.66 -10.52 12.57
C VAL A 119 -12.30 -9.53 13.67
N SER A 120 -13.22 -9.34 14.62
CA SER A 120 -12.97 -8.60 15.86
C SER A 120 -12.52 -9.59 16.94
N PHE A 121 -11.39 -9.33 17.59
CA PHE A 121 -11.06 -10.02 18.84
C PHE A 121 -11.78 -9.33 19.99
N ASP A 122 -12.97 -9.84 20.30
CA ASP A 122 -13.48 -9.70 21.66
C ASP A 122 -12.72 -10.66 22.57
N ASN A 123 -12.63 -10.34 23.86
CA ASN A 123 -11.78 -10.97 24.88
C ASN A 123 -11.97 -12.50 25.08
N ASN A 124 -12.77 -13.17 24.27
CA ASN A 124 -13.20 -14.56 24.43
C ASN A 124 -12.42 -15.58 23.57
N HIS A 125 -11.43 -15.17 22.76
CA HIS A 125 -10.60 -16.09 21.96
C HIS A 125 -9.08 -15.98 22.22
N PRO A 126 -8.61 -16.22 23.46
CA PRO A 126 -7.17 -16.15 23.80
C PRO A 126 -6.31 -17.18 23.05
N ASN A 127 -6.90 -18.24 22.50
CA ASN A 127 -6.18 -19.31 21.81
C ASN A 127 -5.92 -19.04 20.32
N LEU A 128 -6.42 -17.91 19.79
CA LEU A 128 -6.24 -17.55 18.38
C LEU A 128 -5.05 -16.62 18.13
N VAL A 129 -4.18 -16.35 19.11
CA VAL A 129 -2.97 -15.53 18.87
C VAL A 129 -1.94 -16.40 18.13
N PRO A 130 -1.82 -16.29 16.80
CA PRO A 130 -0.86 -17.08 16.06
C PRO A 130 0.53 -16.56 16.41
N LYS A 131 1.57 -17.39 16.22
CA LYS A 131 2.94 -16.89 16.34
C LYS A 131 3.12 -15.72 15.36
N PRO A 132 3.52 -14.53 15.83
CA PRO A 132 3.83 -13.42 14.94
C PRO A 132 4.99 -13.83 14.04
N LEU A 133 4.84 -13.61 12.74
CA LEU A 133 5.99 -13.61 11.85
C LEU A 133 6.75 -12.31 12.07
N SER A 134 8.03 -12.45 12.39
CA SER A 134 9.00 -11.36 12.33
C SER A 134 10.17 -11.83 11.48
N TRP A 135 10.49 -11.10 10.43
CA TRP A 135 11.72 -11.25 9.66
C TRP A 135 12.46 -9.91 9.63
N ASN A 136 13.79 -9.95 9.47
CA ASN A 136 14.56 -8.72 9.31
C ASN A 136 14.42 -8.20 7.87
N GLN A 137 14.36 -6.88 7.71
CA GLN A 137 14.23 -6.22 6.40
C GLN A 137 15.50 -6.32 5.57
N GLU A 138 16.65 -6.36 6.25
CA GLU A 138 17.95 -6.23 5.59
C GLU A 138 18.43 -7.51 4.88
N SER A 139 17.69 -8.61 5.03
CA SER A 139 18.06 -9.92 4.49
C SER A 139 16.87 -10.56 3.77
N PRO A 140 16.86 -10.58 2.42
CA PRO A 140 15.92 -11.38 1.64
C PRO A 140 15.85 -12.85 2.10
N GLY A 141 17.00 -13.39 2.56
CA GLY A 141 17.10 -14.74 3.07
C GLY A 141 16.20 -14.99 4.29
N ASP A 142 16.00 -13.98 5.14
CA ASP A 142 15.19 -14.12 6.36
C ASP A 142 13.71 -14.34 6.03
N PHE A 143 13.23 -13.74 4.94
CA PHE A 143 11.86 -13.95 4.48
C PHE A 143 11.67 -15.36 3.89
N ASP A 144 12.60 -15.81 3.04
CA ASP A 144 12.56 -17.16 2.47
C ASP A 144 12.70 -18.24 3.56
N ASP A 145 13.57 -18.01 4.55
CA ASP A 145 13.72 -18.88 5.71
C ASP A 145 12.45 -18.92 6.55
N ALA A 146 11.80 -17.77 6.78
CA ALA A 146 10.51 -17.72 7.46
C ALA A 146 9.44 -18.52 6.71
N MET A 147 9.36 -18.41 5.38
CA MET A 147 8.42 -19.18 4.57
C MET A 147 8.72 -20.69 4.64
N ASN A 148 9.99 -21.07 4.56
CA ASN A 148 10.43 -22.46 4.69
C ASN A 148 10.09 -23.04 6.07
N GLU A 149 10.27 -22.28 7.14
CA GLU A 149 9.90 -22.71 8.49
C GLU A 149 8.38 -22.89 8.65
N ILE A 150 7.55 -22.01 8.09
CA ILE A 150 6.08 -22.19 8.07
C ILE A 150 5.70 -23.47 7.32
N VAL A 151 6.35 -23.74 6.19
CA VAL A 151 6.10 -24.95 5.39
C VAL A 151 6.52 -26.21 6.14
N LYS A 152 7.63 -26.18 6.89
CA LYS A 152 8.08 -27.31 7.72
C LYS A 152 7.21 -27.53 8.96
N SER A 153 6.78 -26.46 9.63
CA SER A 153 6.13 -26.51 10.94
C SER A 153 4.71 -27.09 10.94
N LYS A 154 4.12 -27.34 9.77
CA LYS A 154 2.69 -27.71 9.61
C LYS A 154 1.73 -26.72 10.31
N THR A 155 2.17 -25.47 10.50
CA THR A 155 1.36 -24.41 11.10
C THR A 155 0.10 -24.18 10.27
N SER A 156 -1.05 -24.12 10.94
CA SER A 156 -2.36 -23.86 10.33
C SER A 156 -2.74 -22.38 10.29
N SER A 157 -2.06 -21.52 11.05
CA SER A 157 -2.32 -20.08 11.07
C SER A 157 -1.07 -19.24 11.29
N VAL A 158 -1.01 -18.11 10.60
CA VAL A 158 0.16 -17.22 10.52
C VAL A 158 -0.30 -15.80 10.82
N LEU A 159 0.38 -15.09 11.74
CA LEU A 159 0.06 -13.70 12.05
C LEU A 159 1.04 -12.75 11.37
N VAL A 160 0.50 -11.79 10.61
CA VAL A 160 1.22 -10.68 9.99
C VAL A 160 0.84 -9.40 10.73
N ASP A 161 1.73 -8.93 11.61
CA ASP A 161 1.54 -7.70 12.39
C ASP A 161 2.63 -6.65 12.15
N TYR A 162 3.73 -6.99 11.48
CA TYR A 162 4.86 -6.09 11.34
C TYR A 162 4.98 -5.46 9.94
N LEU A 163 5.43 -4.20 9.92
CA LEU A 163 5.52 -3.30 8.77
C LEU A 163 6.92 -3.34 8.13
N SER A 164 7.49 -4.53 7.94
CA SER A 164 8.83 -4.69 7.41
C SER A 164 8.87 -5.08 5.94
N GLY A 165 9.66 -4.35 5.14
CA GLY A 165 10.10 -4.82 3.84
C GLY A 165 9.27 -4.32 2.67
N LEU A 166 8.81 -3.06 2.68
CA LEU A 166 8.12 -2.49 1.51
C LEU A 166 9.00 -2.56 0.25
N ASP A 167 10.31 -2.47 0.42
CA ASP A 167 11.31 -2.76 -0.59
C ASP A 167 11.29 -4.22 -1.02
N LEU A 168 11.48 -5.16 -0.09
CA LEU A 168 11.57 -6.58 -0.43
C LEU A 168 10.27 -7.13 -1.03
N ILE A 169 9.17 -6.95 -0.32
CA ILE A 169 7.86 -7.50 -0.67
C ILE A 169 7.22 -6.72 -1.81
N GLY A 170 7.30 -5.39 -1.75
CA GLY A 170 6.73 -4.54 -2.78
C GLY A 170 7.39 -4.75 -4.13
N ASP A 171 8.73 -4.92 -4.16
CA ASP A 171 9.47 -5.19 -5.39
C ASP A 171 9.25 -6.62 -5.88
N ARG A 172 9.51 -7.63 -5.03
CA ARG A 172 9.42 -9.05 -5.41
C ARG A 172 8.02 -9.44 -5.91
N HIS A 173 6.97 -8.92 -5.29
CA HIS A 173 5.58 -9.26 -5.62
C HIS A 173 4.83 -8.13 -6.31
N TYR A 174 5.54 -7.15 -6.87
CA TYR A 174 4.96 -5.92 -7.41
C TYR A 174 3.72 -6.14 -8.30
N LYS A 175 3.85 -6.98 -9.33
CA LYS A 175 2.78 -7.22 -10.31
C LYS A 175 1.58 -7.91 -9.67
N ALA A 176 1.83 -8.88 -8.80
CA ALA A 176 0.80 -9.60 -8.06
C ALA A 176 0.03 -8.67 -7.12
N LEU A 177 0.76 -7.82 -6.39
CA LEU A 177 0.18 -6.82 -5.51
C LEU A 177 -0.66 -5.82 -6.31
N ARG A 178 -0.18 -5.31 -7.46
CA ARG A 178 -1.01 -4.42 -8.30
C ARG A 178 -2.30 -5.05 -8.77
N ARG A 179 -2.30 -6.35 -9.13
CA ARG A 179 -3.52 -7.07 -9.49
C ARG A 179 -4.44 -7.26 -8.29
N PHE A 180 -3.90 -7.63 -7.13
CA PHE A 180 -4.69 -7.76 -5.90
C PHE A 180 -5.33 -6.43 -5.47
N PHE A 181 -4.56 -5.34 -5.56
CA PHE A 181 -4.98 -3.98 -5.25
C PHE A 181 -5.56 -3.27 -6.48
N THR A 182 -6.24 -3.96 -7.40
CA THR A 182 -7.15 -3.28 -8.32
C THR A 182 -8.29 -2.70 -7.47
N ILE A 183 -8.05 -1.50 -6.94
CA ILE A 183 -8.91 -0.86 -5.96
C ILE A 183 -10.14 -0.35 -6.70
N ASP A 184 -11.15 -1.21 -6.79
CA ASP A 184 -12.44 -0.89 -7.40
C ASP A 184 -13.13 0.29 -6.70
N CYS A 185 -12.78 0.57 -5.43
CA CYS A 185 -13.35 1.71 -4.69
C CYS A 185 -12.83 3.08 -5.15
N CYS A 186 -11.81 3.15 -6.02
CA CYS A 186 -11.36 4.42 -6.62
C CYS A 186 -12.04 4.75 -7.95
N SER A 187 -12.99 3.92 -8.41
CA SER A 187 -13.56 3.97 -9.76
C SER A 187 -14.52 5.13 -10.02
N SER A 188 -15.07 5.78 -8.99
CA SER A 188 -16.32 6.54 -9.17
C SER A 188 -16.18 8.04 -9.45
N GLU A 189 -15.10 8.76 -9.07
CA GLU A 189 -15.24 10.24 -8.97
C GLU A 189 -14.01 11.10 -9.26
N SER A 190 -12.84 10.54 -9.58
CA SER A 190 -11.66 11.41 -9.79
C SER A 190 -11.55 11.88 -11.24
N ARG A 191 -11.66 13.19 -11.45
CA ARG A 191 -11.08 13.80 -12.66
C ARG A 191 -9.57 13.58 -12.60
N PRO A 192 -8.95 12.95 -13.60
CA PRO A 192 -7.53 12.71 -13.56
C PRO A 192 -6.79 14.04 -13.54
N TYR A 193 -5.89 14.19 -12.57
CA TYR A 193 -4.92 15.27 -12.56
C TYR A 193 -3.63 14.76 -13.19
N ARG A 194 -2.92 15.62 -13.91
CA ARG A 194 -1.62 15.24 -14.47
C ARG A 194 -0.58 15.10 -13.36
N THR A 195 -0.53 16.08 -12.45
CA THR A 195 0.37 16.05 -11.30
C THR A 195 -0.39 16.15 -9.99
N VAL A 196 -0.06 15.24 -9.07
CA VAL A 196 -0.61 15.22 -7.72
C VAL A 196 0.52 15.28 -6.70
N PHE A 197 0.52 16.31 -5.87
CA PHE A 197 1.46 16.52 -4.78
C PHE A 197 0.81 16.14 -3.45
N HIS A 198 1.37 15.14 -2.77
CA HIS A 198 0.93 14.72 -1.44
C HIS A 198 1.73 15.45 -0.36
N TYR A 199 1.03 16.30 0.40
CA TYR A 199 1.57 16.99 1.56
C TYR A 199 1.09 16.34 2.86
N ARG A 200 2.02 15.80 3.66
CA ARG A 200 1.65 14.96 4.81
C ARG A 200 1.69 15.71 6.15
N ASN A 201 2.63 16.62 6.36
CA ASN A 201 2.84 17.34 7.62
C ASN A 201 3.01 16.42 8.84
N PHE A 202 4.03 15.57 8.81
CA PHE A 202 4.33 14.67 9.93
C PHE A 202 4.64 15.38 11.25
N GLU A 203 5.13 16.62 11.22
CA GLU A 203 5.32 17.42 12.43
C GLU A 203 3.99 17.61 13.15
N ARG A 204 2.91 17.89 12.42
CA ARG A 204 1.57 18.01 12.98
C ARG A 204 0.99 16.67 13.44
N GLU A 205 1.22 15.59 12.67
CA GLU A 205 0.77 14.24 13.05
C GLU A 205 1.47 13.71 14.30
N MET A 206 2.75 14.05 14.48
CA MET A 206 3.60 13.52 15.53
C MET A 206 4.46 14.62 16.16
N PRO A 207 3.91 15.61 16.89
CA PRO A 207 4.67 16.79 17.33
C PRO A 207 5.96 16.50 18.11
N ARG A 208 6.00 15.40 18.87
CA ARG A 208 7.20 14.96 19.62
C ARG A 208 8.19 14.15 18.79
N ARG A 209 7.71 13.33 17.85
CA ARG A 209 8.53 12.33 17.13
C ARG A 209 8.83 12.73 15.68
N GLY A 210 8.04 13.62 15.10
CA GLY A 210 8.13 14.09 13.72
C GLY A 210 9.51 14.64 13.40
N LYS A 211 9.90 15.70 14.13
CA LYS A 211 11.24 16.28 14.06
C LYS A 211 12.32 15.27 14.40
N GLN A 212 12.15 14.54 15.51
CA GLN A 212 13.15 13.57 15.99
C GLN A 212 13.44 12.44 15.00
N LYS A 213 12.55 12.20 14.05
CA LYS A 213 12.70 11.17 13.03
C LYS A 213 12.91 11.78 11.64
N GLY A 214 13.23 13.06 11.54
CA GLY A 214 13.50 13.71 10.25
C GLY A 214 12.33 13.62 9.28
N TYR A 215 11.10 13.67 9.79
CA TYR A 215 9.89 13.73 8.96
C TYR A 215 9.53 15.18 8.62
N GLU A 216 10.52 15.98 8.23
CA GLU A 216 10.28 17.36 7.81
C GLU A 216 9.61 17.38 6.44
N GLU A 217 8.77 18.41 6.22
CA GLU A 217 8.20 18.73 4.92
C GLU A 217 9.05 19.79 4.22
N ILE A 218 9.05 19.77 2.89
CA ILE A 218 9.81 20.76 2.10
C ILE A 218 9.19 22.13 2.32
N SER A 219 9.98 23.19 2.54
CA SER A 219 9.36 24.50 2.78
C SER A 219 8.62 25.02 1.54
N ALA A 220 7.62 25.88 1.75
CA ALA A 220 6.89 26.52 0.65
C ALA A 220 7.81 27.31 -0.31
N GLN A 221 9.00 27.77 0.13
CA GLN A 221 9.95 28.47 -0.75
C GLN A 221 10.63 27.51 -1.74
N PHE A 222 10.86 26.27 -1.33
CA PHE A 222 11.51 25.24 -2.13
C PHE A 222 10.52 24.41 -2.97
N VAL A 223 9.21 24.60 -2.79
CA VAL A 223 8.20 23.88 -3.60
C VAL A 223 8.34 24.16 -5.10
N ASN A 224 8.88 25.33 -5.47
CA ASN A 224 9.14 25.68 -6.87
C ASN A 224 10.24 24.82 -7.47
N GLU A 225 11.27 24.48 -6.70
CA GLU A 225 12.30 23.54 -7.12
C GLU A 225 11.72 22.12 -7.23
N LEU A 226 10.82 21.75 -6.32
CA LEU A 226 10.13 20.46 -6.41
C LEU A 226 9.27 20.36 -7.67
N LEU A 227 8.57 21.44 -8.05
CA LEU A 227 7.63 21.46 -9.18
C LEU A 227 8.17 22.20 -10.42
N HIS A 228 9.50 22.31 -10.56
CA HIS A 228 10.09 23.09 -11.66
C HIS A 228 9.83 22.48 -13.04
N ASP A 229 9.85 21.14 -13.15
CA ASP A 229 9.62 20.40 -14.39
C ASP A 229 8.15 20.41 -14.85
N ASN A 230 7.22 20.86 -13.98
CA ASN A 230 5.82 20.92 -14.33
C ASN A 230 5.56 22.02 -15.35
N ASN A 231 4.93 21.69 -16.47
CA ASN A 231 4.47 22.68 -17.45
C ASN A 231 3.50 23.68 -16.79
N ASP A 232 3.70 24.98 -17.00
CA ASP A 232 2.90 26.07 -16.41
C ASP A 232 1.39 25.93 -16.63
N SER A 233 1.00 25.33 -17.76
CA SER A 233 -0.40 25.11 -18.14
C SER A 233 -1.06 23.89 -17.48
N THR A 234 -0.27 23.06 -16.79
CA THR A 234 -0.75 21.79 -16.21
C THR A 234 -1.22 21.99 -14.77
N PRO A 235 -2.49 21.71 -14.45
CA PRO A 235 -2.99 21.84 -13.09
C PRO A 235 -2.29 20.86 -12.13
N ILE A 236 -1.84 21.40 -11.00
CA ILE A 236 -1.29 20.64 -9.88
C ILE A 236 -2.38 20.48 -8.82
N LEU A 237 -2.64 19.25 -8.39
CA LEU A 237 -3.49 18.99 -7.23
C LEU A 237 -2.62 18.74 -6.00
N ILE A 238 -2.84 19.50 -4.93
CA ILE A 238 -2.29 19.21 -3.61
C ILE A 238 -3.33 18.41 -2.83
N VAL A 239 -2.96 17.20 -2.41
CA VAL A 239 -3.77 16.34 -1.53
C VAL A 239 -3.18 16.33 -0.14
N THR A 240 -4.01 16.61 0.86
CA THR A 240 -3.59 16.64 2.25
C THR A 240 -4.79 16.66 3.20
N PRO A 241 -4.70 15.99 4.37
CA PRO A 241 -5.65 16.19 5.45
C PRO A 241 -5.51 17.57 6.13
N TYR A 242 -4.47 18.35 5.77
CA TYR A 242 -4.11 19.63 6.38
C TYR A 242 -4.22 20.81 5.43
N ALA A 243 -5.35 20.93 4.72
CA ALA A 243 -5.56 21.96 3.69
C ALA A 243 -5.21 23.41 4.11
N PRO A 244 -5.46 23.87 5.36
CA PRO A 244 -5.02 25.21 5.79
C PRO A 244 -3.50 25.40 5.79
N ASP A 245 -2.73 24.33 5.98
CA ASP A 245 -1.27 24.39 6.15
C ASP A 245 -0.53 24.55 4.81
N VAL A 246 -1.21 24.26 3.68
CA VAL A 246 -0.62 24.36 2.33
C VAL A 246 -0.86 25.70 1.65
N LYS A 247 -1.50 26.67 2.32
CA LYS A 247 -1.80 27.98 1.74
C LYS A 247 -0.54 28.67 1.18
N SER A 248 0.56 28.65 1.93
CA SER A 248 1.82 29.27 1.49
C SER A 248 2.40 28.60 0.24
N TYR A 249 2.18 27.30 0.03
CA TYR A 249 2.61 26.58 -1.16
C TYR A 249 1.78 27.01 -2.37
N VAL A 250 0.46 27.12 -2.18
CA VAL A 250 -0.46 27.62 -3.20
C VAL A 250 -0.07 29.03 -3.63
N ASP A 251 0.14 29.93 -2.67
CA ASP A 251 0.50 31.33 -2.94
C ASP A 251 1.81 31.41 -3.74
N VAL A 252 2.84 30.65 -3.34
CA VAL A 252 4.14 30.62 -4.02
C VAL A 252 4.02 30.11 -5.47
N LEU A 253 3.32 29.00 -5.70
CA LEU A 253 3.14 28.42 -7.02
C LEU A 253 2.26 29.29 -7.94
N GLN A 254 1.19 29.86 -7.41
CA GLN A 254 0.31 30.76 -8.17
C GLN A 254 1.03 32.06 -8.57
N ASN A 255 1.91 32.58 -7.72
CA ASN A 255 2.75 33.73 -8.06
C ASN A 255 3.75 33.44 -9.20
N GLN A 256 4.04 32.16 -9.47
CA GLN A 256 4.81 31.72 -10.64
C GLN A 256 3.94 31.41 -11.87
N GLY A 257 2.64 31.68 -11.81
CA GLY A 257 1.70 31.41 -12.91
C GLY A 257 1.22 29.97 -12.99
N LYS A 258 1.52 29.11 -12.01
CA LYS A 258 1.02 27.72 -11.98
C LYS A 258 -0.46 27.68 -11.58
N VAL A 259 -1.22 26.75 -12.17
CA VAL A 259 -2.58 26.44 -11.74
C VAL A 259 -2.55 25.40 -10.63
N VAL A 260 -2.97 25.77 -9.43
CA VAL A 260 -2.93 24.90 -8.25
C VAL A 260 -4.32 24.75 -7.64
N HIS A 261 -4.68 23.50 -7.36
CA HIS A 261 -5.89 23.13 -6.63
C HIS A 261 -5.50 22.43 -5.33
N VAL A 262 -6.33 22.57 -4.29
CA VAL A 262 -6.19 21.84 -3.02
C VAL A 262 -7.44 21.02 -2.81
N LEU A 263 -7.28 19.72 -2.55
CA LEU A 263 -8.40 18.90 -2.10
C LEU A 263 -8.59 19.14 -0.60
N ALA A 264 -9.65 19.87 -0.24
CA ALA A 264 -9.98 20.15 1.15
C ALA A 264 -11.03 19.16 1.69
N ASN A 265 -10.94 18.86 2.99
CA ASN A 265 -11.89 18.00 3.72
C ASN A 265 -12.03 16.58 3.13
N SER A 266 -10.97 16.06 2.52
CA SER A 266 -10.93 14.69 2.01
C SER A 266 -10.74 13.66 3.13
N THR A 267 -11.26 12.46 2.89
CA THR A 267 -10.91 11.27 3.65
C THR A 267 -9.56 10.72 3.18
N PRO A 268 -8.85 9.91 4.00
CA PRO A 268 -7.63 9.25 3.56
C PRO A 268 -7.80 8.39 2.31
N LEU A 269 -8.98 7.77 2.12
CA LEU A 269 -9.27 6.99 0.92
C LEU A 269 -9.38 7.90 -0.32
N GLN A 270 -10.04 9.05 -0.20
CA GLN A 270 -10.14 10.02 -1.30
C GLN A 270 -8.76 10.58 -1.68
N ASP A 271 -7.93 10.94 -0.70
CA ASP A 271 -6.55 11.37 -0.95
C ASP A 271 -5.75 10.28 -1.69
N PHE A 272 -5.91 9.02 -1.27
CA PHE A 272 -5.23 7.89 -1.89
C PHE A 272 -5.69 7.69 -3.33
N CYS A 273 -7.00 7.70 -3.58
CA CYS A 273 -7.55 7.57 -4.93
C CYS A 273 -7.11 8.72 -5.86
N MET A 274 -6.97 9.94 -5.34
CA MET A 274 -6.42 11.05 -6.12
C MET A 274 -4.96 10.84 -6.50
N LEU A 275 -4.14 10.22 -5.64
CA LEU A 275 -2.78 9.86 -6.02
C LEU A 275 -2.75 8.77 -7.10
N LEU A 276 -3.62 7.76 -7.00
CA LEU A 276 -3.71 6.70 -8.01
C LEU A 276 -4.19 7.22 -9.37
N SER A 277 -5.00 8.28 -9.40
CA SER A 277 -5.57 8.86 -10.62
C SER A 277 -4.63 9.80 -11.37
N ALA A 278 -3.43 10.05 -10.83
CA ALA A 278 -2.43 10.88 -11.47
C ALA A 278 -1.95 10.27 -12.80
N THR A 279 -1.98 11.06 -13.88
CA THR A 279 -1.65 10.54 -15.23
C THR A 279 -0.21 10.80 -15.66
N GLU A 280 0.52 11.71 -15.00
CA GLU A 280 1.92 12.02 -15.33
C GLU A 280 2.83 11.77 -14.13
N THR A 281 2.61 12.50 -13.03
CA THR A 281 3.54 12.52 -11.90
C THR A 281 2.82 12.54 -10.57
N ILE A 282 3.27 11.72 -9.62
CA ILE A 282 2.97 11.95 -8.20
C ILE A 282 4.24 12.35 -7.46
N ILE A 283 4.08 13.23 -6.46
CA ILE A 283 5.19 13.78 -5.70
C ILE A 283 4.84 13.70 -4.21
N GLY A 284 5.78 13.29 -3.37
CA GLY A 284 5.54 13.17 -1.94
C GLY A 284 6.79 12.78 -1.16
N VAL A 285 6.72 12.90 0.17
CA VAL A 285 7.82 12.48 1.05
C VAL A 285 8.10 10.98 0.91
N ALA A 286 9.36 10.62 0.67
CA ALA A 286 9.81 9.23 0.53
C ALA A 286 9.52 8.38 1.77
N ARG A 287 9.52 8.97 2.97
CA ARG A 287 9.18 8.27 4.22
C ARG A 287 7.70 7.96 4.40
N SER A 288 6.83 8.52 3.56
CA SER A 288 5.39 8.32 3.69
C SER A 288 5.02 6.98 3.07
N THR A 289 4.78 5.99 3.92
CA THR A 289 4.25 4.68 3.51
C THR A 289 2.95 4.82 2.69
N PHE A 290 2.11 5.81 3.02
CA PHE A 290 0.91 6.13 2.25
C PHE A 290 1.25 6.57 0.81
N PHE A 291 2.24 7.45 0.64
CA PHE A 291 2.67 7.91 -0.68
C PHE A 291 3.35 6.80 -1.47
N LEU A 292 4.25 6.05 -0.84
CA LEU A 292 4.96 4.95 -1.51
C LEU A 292 4.00 3.90 -2.06
N TRP A 293 2.99 3.49 -1.29
CA TRP A 293 1.96 2.58 -1.80
C TRP A 293 1.14 3.17 -2.92
N ALA A 294 0.83 4.47 -2.88
CA ALA A 294 0.15 5.11 -4.01
C ALA A 294 1.03 5.09 -5.27
N GLY A 295 2.34 5.25 -5.14
CA GLY A 295 3.28 5.14 -6.26
C GLY A 295 3.43 3.72 -6.80
N LEU A 296 3.47 2.72 -5.91
CA LEU A 296 3.50 1.31 -6.30
C LEU A 296 2.22 0.94 -7.04
N LEU A 297 1.06 1.26 -6.47
CA LEU A 297 -0.23 0.80 -6.98
C LEU A 297 -0.76 1.65 -8.15
N GLY A 298 -0.39 2.93 -8.20
CA GLY A 298 -0.86 3.89 -9.19
C GLY A 298 -0.28 3.67 -10.58
N ASN A 299 -0.84 4.40 -11.54
CA ASN A 299 -0.45 4.33 -12.96
C ASN A 299 0.45 5.48 -13.41
N ALA A 300 0.77 6.43 -12.53
CA ALA A 300 1.60 7.59 -12.86
C ALA A 300 2.98 7.15 -13.41
N PRO A 301 3.37 7.57 -14.62
CA PRO A 301 4.68 7.27 -15.21
C PRO A 301 5.87 7.74 -14.36
N GLN A 302 5.68 8.73 -13.51
CA GLN A 302 6.72 9.29 -12.66
C GLN A 302 6.26 9.33 -11.19
N VAL A 303 7.08 8.81 -10.30
CA VAL A 303 6.90 8.84 -8.86
C VAL A 303 8.12 9.51 -8.24
N ARG A 304 7.98 10.76 -7.82
CA ARG A 304 9.08 11.54 -7.24
C ARG A 304 8.98 11.54 -5.73
N ALA A 305 9.83 10.74 -5.10
CA ALA A 305 9.88 10.53 -3.67
C ALA A 305 11.02 11.37 -3.08
N TYR A 306 10.68 12.45 -2.38
CA TYR A 306 11.71 13.35 -1.86
C TYR A 306 12.02 13.10 -0.38
N SER A 307 13.28 13.31 -0.03
CA SER A 307 13.80 13.40 1.32
C SER A 307 14.45 14.75 1.54
N ILE A 308 14.48 15.17 2.81
CA ILE A 308 15.09 16.43 3.21
C ILE A 308 16.34 16.11 4.03
N ASP A 309 17.45 16.71 3.63
CA ASP A 309 18.68 16.74 4.41
C ASP A 309 18.63 17.91 5.40
N SER A 310 18.12 17.61 6.60
CA SER A 310 18.08 18.52 7.73
C SER A 310 19.25 18.29 8.68
N GLU A 311 19.60 19.33 9.45
CA GLU A 311 20.60 19.20 10.52
C GLU A 311 20.25 18.06 11.47
N TRP A 312 18.97 17.89 11.77
CA TRP A 312 18.52 16.80 12.63
C TRP A 312 18.75 15.42 12.00
N LYS A 313 18.43 15.24 10.71
CA LYS A 313 18.72 13.96 10.02
C LYS A 313 20.21 13.64 10.06
N ARG A 314 21.08 14.63 9.83
CA ARG A 314 22.55 14.46 9.90
C ARG A 314 23.05 14.07 11.28
N GLN A 315 22.38 14.53 12.34
CA GLN A 315 22.69 14.18 13.74
C GLN A 315 22.10 12.83 14.17
N SER A 316 21.11 12.32 13.44
CA SER A 316 20.47 11.05 13.73
C SER A 316 21.22 9.88 13.07
N ASN A 317 21.14 8.68 13.65
CA ASN A 317 21.60 7.44 13.00
C ASN A 317 20.64 6.98 11.86
N SER A 318 19.67 7.80 11.46
CA SER A 318 18.76 7.44 10.37
C SER A 318 19.38 7.80 9.01
N PRO A 319 19.11 7.01 7.95
CA PRO A 319 19.49 7.39 6.60
C PRO A 319 18.91 8.77 6.25
N VAL A 320 19.78 9.66 5.77
CA VAL A 320 19.38 10.99 5.28
C VAL A 320 18.54 10.84 4.01
N TYR A 321 18.96 9.90 3.16
CA TYR A 321 18.38 9.59 1.86
C TYR A 321 17.63 8.26 1.91
N ASP A 322 16.31 8.36 1.94
CA ASP A 322 15.43 7.20 1.90
C ASP A 322 15.27 6.80 0.43
N HIS A 323 15.78 5.63 0.05
CA HIS A 323 15.73 5.11 -1.31
C HIS A 323 15.54 3.61 -1.32
N TYR A 324 15.12 3.09 -2.46
CA TYR A 324 14.93 1.66 -2.67
C TYR A 324 15.62 1.22 -3.95
N ASN A 325 16.26 0.05 -3.91
CA ASN A 325 16.95 -0.55 -5.04
C ASN A 325 16.02 -1.51 -5.77
N TRP A 326 15.05 -0.96 -6.49
CA TRP A 326 14.06 -1.73 -7.25
C TRP A 326 14.71 -2.65 -8.29
N THR A 327 14.31 -3.91 -8.30
CA THR A 327 14.70 -4.92 -9.29
C THR A 327 13.66 -5.04 -10.40
N ASP A 328 12.38 -4.74 -10.15
CA ASP A 328 11.36 -4.67 -11.19
C ASP A 328 11.66 -3.50 -12.17
N PRO A 329 11.72 -3.75 -13.50
CA PRO A 329 12.07 -2.71 -14.47
C PRO A 329 11.08 -1.54 -14.52
N GLU A 330 9.79 -1.78 -14.29
CA GLU A 330 8.79 -0.72 -14.27
C GLU A 330 8.99 0.17 -13.03
N LEU A 331 9.17 -0.43 -11.85
CA LEU A 331 9.45 0.35 -10.63
C LEU A 331 10.75 1.16 -10.76
N LYS A 332 11.82 0.53 -11.25
CA LYS A 332 13.11 1.17 -11.48
C LYS A 332 13.02 2.37 -12.45
N GLY A 333 12.17 2.27 -13.46
CA GLY A 333 11.97 3.35 -14.45
C GLY A 333 11.05 4.47 -13.98
N ARG A 334 10.17 4.21 -13.01
CA ARG A 334 9.14 5.17 -12.56
C ARG A 334 9.50 5.91 -11.28
N PHE A 335 10.20 5.25 -10.35
CA PHE A 335 10.54 5.84 -9.05
C PHE A 335 11.84 6.63 -9.11
N HIS A 336 11.75 7.91 -8.73
CA HIS A 336 12.87 8.83 -8.63
C HIS A 336 12.96 9.30 -7.18
N PHE A 337 14.05 8.95 -6.49
CA PHE A 337 14.33 9.41 -5.14
C PHE A 337 15.18 10.67 -5.21
N GLU A 338 14.77 11.70 -4.48
CA GLU A 338 15.37 13.03 -4.55
C GLU A 338 15.78 13.49 -3.15
N LEU A 339 16.94 14.15 -3.05
CA LEU A 339 17.42 14.71 -1.78
C LEU A 339 17.51 16.23 -1.90
N TYR A 340 16.76 16.93 -1.05
CA TYR A 340 16.77 18.39 -0.96
C TYR A 340 17.54 18.85 0.26
N HIS A 341 18.51 19.75 0.05
CA HIS A 341 19.28 20.36 1.13
C HIS A 341 18.59 21.64 1.58
N LEU A 342 18.11 21.68 2.81
CA LEU A 342 17.68 22.94 3.40
C LEU A 342 18.93 23.76 3.69
N LEU A 343 19.14 24.83 2.91
CA LEU A 343 20.15 25.82 3.25
C LEU A 343 19.79 26.40 4.62
N SER A 344 20.69 26.26 5.59
CA SER A 344 20.54 26.91 6.89
C SER A 344 20.33 28.40 6.64
N SER A 345 19.16 28.93 6.98
CA SER A 345 18.92 30.36 7.00
C SER A 345 19.98 30.97 7.92
N ARG A 346 20.97 31.64 7.32
CA ARG A 346 22.03 32.34 8.05
C ARG A 346 21.49 33.58 8.72
#